data_AF-A0A5C6V712-F1
#
_entry.id   AF-A0A5C6V712-F1
#
_cell.length_a   1.000
_cell.length_b   1.000
_cell.length_c   1.000
_cell.angle_alpha   90.00
_cell.angle_beta   90.00
_cell.angle_gamma   90.00
#
_symmetry.space_group_name_H-M   'P 1'
#
loop_
_entity.id
_entity.type
_entity.pdbx_description
1 polymer ?
#
loop_
_entity_poly.entity_id
_entity_poly.type
_entity_poly.pdbx_seq_one_letter_code
_entity_poly.pdbx_strand_id
1 'polypeptide(L)'
;MKLRRRIMWFDRFVRVDGKLRIVAVTESGQTEMLTPTEMKKAKLGGEKGNSISFKTSFNEWERASAREYAAVFGVKSHVTEQHDVYRIPSTGTSVVVPAWLLQRALLSDSVAIVKYVYLPNGLEELCSPILDEREFRTEMDALRPLYGIRVSPSVPQRLNWFYAYPSAYRTWNSIYRFACSGKIALDLPAAEVFMSAHGHYVDDVFYARSIVIMELKPLELPVEWARVSATRYFFEHGMRQHHRARKTRDSRLLPTNDGWKLTDGEWSVIKEIVSSRREYKENNGGRPLRYELRDILNGIVVKMGTGMGWTELDDSSCSYNACNSLHSRMQSDGRWNEIVEFLAASRGTKQ
;
A
#
# COMPACT_ATOMS: atom_id res chain seq x y z
N MET A 1 21.87 6.83 -18.13
CA MET A 1 22.37 5.86 -17.13
C MET A 1 21.36 5.78 -15.98
N LYS A 2 20.59 4.70 -15.83
CA LYS A 2 19.65 4.55 -14.69
C LYS A 2 20.47 4.21 -13.44
N LEU A 3 20.43 5.03 -12.39
CA LEU A 3 21.03 4.67 -11.10
C LEU A 3 20.44 3.32 -10.65
N ARG A 4 21.27 2.26 -10.63
CA ARG A 4 20.91 1.02 -9.95
C ARG A 4 20.68 1.37 -8.49
N ARG A 5 19.50 1.05 -7.97
CA ARG A 5 19.21 1.20 -6.53
C ARG A 5 20.16 0.27 -5.77
N ARG A 6 20.90 0.83 -4.80
CA ARG A 6 21.77 0.06 -3.91
C ARG A 6 20.92 -0.82 -3.01
N ILE A 7 21.29 -2.10 -2.90
CA ILE A 7 20.71 -3.04 -1.94
C ILE A 7 21.42 -2.82 -0.60
N MET A 8 20.64 -2.66 0.46
CA MET A 8 21.15 -2.40 1.81
C MET A 8 20.37 -3.21 2.83
N TRP A 9 21.09 -3.85 3.75
CA TRP A 9 20.59 -4.43 4.98
C TRP A 9 20.59 -3.36 6.08
N PHE A 10 19.56 -3.30 6.93
CA PHE A 10 19.59 -2.44 8.11
C PHE A 10 20.04 -3.27 9.29
N ASP A 11 21.17 -2.95 9.90
CA ASP A 11 21.76 -3.83 10.91
C ASP A 11 21.31 -3.48 12.33
N ARG A 12 21.42 -2.21 12.70
CA ARG A 12 21.17 -1.77 14.08
C ARG A 12 20.88 -0.28 14.17
N PHE A 13 20.35 0.14 15.31
CA PHE A 13 20.30 1.55 15.67
C PHE A 13 21.56 1.97 16.43
N VAL A 14 21.96 3.23 16.25
CA VAL A 14 23.02 3.89 17.02
C VAL A 14 22.61 5.33 17.32
N ARG A 15 23.26 5.96 18.31
CA ARG A 15 23.13 7.39 18.57
C ARG A 15 24.40 8.11 18.15
N VAL A 16 24.25 9.15 17.34
CA VAL A 16 25.33 10.06 16.91
C VAL A 16 24.84 11.47 17.19
N ASP A 17 25.56 12.20 18.04
CA ASP A 17 25.19 13.55 18.50
C ASP A 17 23.77 13.61 19.09
N GLY A 18 23.42 12.62 19.90
CA GLY A 18 22.09 12.47 20.51
C GLY A 18 20.98 12.04 19.55
N LYS A 19 21.23 12.02 18.24
CA LYS A 19 20.23 11.66 17.22
C LYS A 19 20.30 10.17 16.88
N LEU A 20 19.13 9.55 16.75
CA LEU A 20 18.99 8.17 16.33
C LEU A 20 19.37 8.01 14.85
N ARG A 21 20.27 7.08 14.57
CA ARG A 21 20.73 6.70 13.23
C ARG A 21 20.64 5.18 13.07
N ILE A 22 20.60 4.72 11.82
CA ILE A 22 20.59 3.31 11.44
C ILE A 22 21.92 3.03 10.76
N VAL A 23 22.59 1.98 11.22
CA VAL A 23 23.73 1.42 10.48
C VAL A 23 23.16 0.52 9.40
N ALA A 24 23.32 0.90 8.14
CA ALA A 24 23.00 0.08 6.99
C ALA A 24 24.27 -0.58 6.45
N VAL A 25 24.18 -1.83 6.00
CA VAL A 25 25.29 -2.58 5.42
C VAL A 25 24.96 -2.86 3.95
N THR A 26 25.84 -2.42 3.06
CA THR A 26 25.73 -2.66 1.62
C THR A 26 26.20 -4.06 1.25
N GLU A 27 25.95 -4.51 0.01
CA GLU A 27 26.45 -5.79 -0.50
C GLU A 27 27.99 -5.92 -0.44
N SER A 28 28.72 -4.80 -0.55
CA SER A 28 30.19 -4.80 -0.44
C SER A 28 30.69 -4.86 1.01
N GLY A 29 29.78 -4.89 1.99
CA GLY A 29 30.11 -4.83 3.42
C GLY A 29 30.38 -3.42 3.94
N GLN A 30 30.29 -2.38 3.10
CA GLN A 30 30.42 -0.99 3.57
C GLN A 30 29.22 -0.59 4.42
N THR A 31 29.49 0.11 5.51
CA THR A 31 28.48 0.66 6.41
C THR A 31 28.11 2.09 6.05
N GLU A 32 26.82 2.39 5.97
CA GLU A 32 26.26 3.73 5.80
C GLU A 32 25.40 4.10 7.00
N MET A 33 25.37 5.39 7.36
CA MET A 33 24.53 5.90 8.45
C MET A 33 23.29 6.59 7.88
N LEU A 34 22.11 6.07 8.20
CA LEU A 34 20.83 6.57 7.72
C LEU A 34 20.00 7.19 8.84
N THR A 35 19.14 8.15 8.52
CA THR A 35 18.03 8.56 9.38
C THR A 35 16.87 7.55 9.32
N PRO A 36 15.97 7.53 10.34
CA PRO A 36 14.74 6.73 10.26
C PRO A 36 13.88 7.03 9.02
N THR A 37 13.87 8.28 8.57
CA THR A 37 13.17 8.69 7.34
C THR A 37 13.79 8.09 6.08
N GLU A 38 15.13 8.01 6.01
CA GLU A 38 15.84 7.38 4.90
C GLU A 38 15.69 5.86 4.91
N MET A 39 15.76 5.22 6.08
CA MET A 39 15.48 3.80 6.27
C MET A 39 14.12 3.41 5.68
N LYS A 40 13.08 4.22 5.89
CA LYS A 40 11.75 3.98 5.29
C LYS A 40 11.77 4.05 3.75
N LYS A 41 12.54 4.96 3.17
CA LYS A 41 12.59 5.13 1.70
C LYS A 41 13.41 4.06 1.00
N ALA A 42 14.36 3.46 1.71
CA ALA A 42 15.18 2.39 1.18
C ALA A 42 14.35 1.12 0.94
N LYS A 43 14.82 0.33 -0.04
CA LYS A 43 14.19 -0.92 -0.49
C LYS A 43 15.24 -2.01 -0.48
N LEU A 44 14.82 -3.21 -0.12
CA LEU A 44 15.66 -4.40 -0.18
C LEU A 44 15.47 -5.07 -1.55
N GLY A 45 16.54 -5.16 -2.35
CA GLY A 45 16.51 -5.84 -3.65
C GLY A 45 15.97 -5.02 -4.83
N GLY A 46 16.41 -5.39 -6.05
CA GLY A 46 16.10 -4.67 -7.31
C GLY A 46 15.15 -5.37 -8.29
N GLU A 47 14.93 -6.69 -8.20
CA GLU A 47 14.25 -7.46 -9.26
C GLU A 47 12.75 -7.69 -9.01
N LYS A 48 11.99 -8.18 -10.00
CA LYS A 48 10.60 -8.61 -9.77
C LYS A 48 10.62 -9.99 -9.10
N GLY A 49 10.39 -10.01 -7.79
CA GLY A 49 10.27 -11.24 -7.00
C GLY A 49 8.89 -11.89 -7.08
N ASN A 50 8.82 -13.13 -6.61
CA ASN A 50 7.58 -13.89 -6.42
C ASN A 50 6.69 -13.23 -5.36
N SER A 51 5.41 -13.61 -5.34
CA SER A 51 4.44 -13.16 -4.35
C SER A 51 3.74 -14.36 -3.73
N ILE A 52 3.52 -14.32 -2.42
CA ILE A 52 2.70 -15.28 -1.70
C ILE A 52 1.73 -14.53 -0.79
N SER A 53 0.55 -15.09 -0.57
CA SER A 53 -0.42 -14.58 0.41
C SER A 53 -0.75 -15.68 1.39
N PHE A 54 -0.76 -15.36 2.67
CA PHE A 54 -1.00 -16.34 3.73
C PHE A 54 -1.62 -15.68 4.96
N LYS A 55 -2.33 -16.50 5.74
CA LYS A 55 -2.88 -16.14 7.05
C LYS A 55 -2.02 -16.79 8.14
N THR A 56 -1.72 -16.05 9.21
CA THR A 56 -0.89 -16.53 10.33
C THR A 56 -1.26 -15.79 11.61
N SER A 57 -0.89 -16.35 12.76
CA SER A 57 -0.92 -15.68 14.06
C SER A 57 0.48 -15.24 14.46
N PHE A 58 0.63 -14.02 14.96
CA PHE A 58 1.91 -13.54 15.48
C PHE A 58 2.45 -14.39 16.64
N ASN A 59 1.59 -15.11 17.36
CA ASN A 59 1.98 -16.01 18.44
C ASN A 59 2.72 -17.27 17.96
N GLU A 60 2.64 -17.58 16.66
CA GLU A 60 3.28 -18.75 16.03
C GLU A 60 4.63 -18.39 15.41
N TRP A 61 5.05 -17.12 15.51
CA TRP A 61 6.26 -16.64 14.84
C TRP A 61 7.48 -16.91 15.71
N GLU A 62 8.51 -17.47 15.09
CA GLU A 62 9.77 -17.79 15.75
C GLU A 62 10.86 -16.82 15.31
N ARG A 63 11.90 -16.63 16.12
CA ARG A 63 13.07 -15.86 15.69
C ARG A 63 13.94 -16.66 14.74
N ALA A 64 14.46 -15.98 13.73
CA ALA A 64 15.44 -16.49 12.77
C ALA A 64 16.70 -15.61 12.78
N SER A 65 17.78 -16.08 12.15
CA SER A 65 19.03 -15.32 12.08
C SER A 65 18.94 -14.16 11.09
N ALA A 66 19.33 -12.97 11.55
CA ALA A 66 19.54 -11.81 10.68
C ALA A 66 20.65 -12.06 9.67
N ARG A 67 21.73 -12.72 10.09
CA ARG A 67 22.85 -13.03 9.21
C ARG A 67 22.46 -13.96 8.06
N GLU A 68 21.70 -15.02 8.33
CA GLU A 68 21.18 -15.93 7.30
C GLU A 68 20.29 -15.18 6.30
N TYR A 69 19.34 -14.39 6.81
CA TYR A 69 18.47 -13.57 5.95
C TYR A 69 19.28 -12.60 5.09
N ALA A 70 20.24 -11.87 5.66
CA ALA A 70 21.04 -10.88 4.94
C ALA A 70 21.94 -11.52 3.86
N ALA A 71 22.51 -12.70 4.15
CA ALA A 71 23.34 -13.45 3.22
C ALA A 71 22.58 -13.87 1.96
N VAL A 72 21.30 -14.20 2.10
CA VAL A 72 20.39 -14.53 0.99
C VAL A 72 20.23 -13.34 0.01
N PHE A 73 20.38 -12.10 0.48
CA PHE A 73 20.40 -10.90 -0.35
C PHE A 73 21.82 -10.38 -0.66
N GLY A 74 22.84 -11.23 -0.54
CA GLY A 74 24.22 -10.92 -0.91
C GLY A 74 25.03 -10.14 0.13
N VAL A 75 24.46 -9.82 1.29
CA VAL A 75 25.17 -9.10 2.37
C VAL A 75 25.82 -10.13 3.31
N LYS A 76 27.12 -10.39 3.12
CA LYS A 76 27.81 -11.52 3.80
C LYS A 76 28.68 -11.12 4.99
N SER A 77 28.98 -9.84 5.18
CA SER A 77 29.88 -9.36 6.23
C SER A 77 29.24 -8.25 7.06
N HIS A 78 29.75 -8.06 8.28
CA HIS A 78 29.32 -6.99 9.20
C HIS A 78 27.83 -6.99 9.60
N VAL A 79 27.14 -8.12 9.42
CA VAL A 79 25.77 -8.33 9.90
C VAL A 79 25.80 -8.88 11.33
N THR A 80 25.11 -8.18 12.22
CA THR A 80 24.87 -8.54 13.62
C THR A 80 23.47 -9.12 13.80
N GLU A 81 23.19 -9.64 14.98
CA GLU A 81 21.85 -10.12 15.38
C GLU A 81 21.06 -9.02 16.14
N GLN A 82 21.36 -7.74 15.88
CA GLN A 82 20.64 -6.60 16.47
C GLN A 82 19.36 -6.25 15.69
N HIS A 83 19.08 -6.96 14.60
CA HIS A 83 17.86 -6.83 13.84
C HIS A 83 17.08 -8.13 13.92
N ASP A 84 15.95 -8.12 14.62
CA ASP A 84 15.09 -9.29 14.71
C ASP A 84 14.57 -9.70 13.32
N VAL A 85 14.63 -10.99 13.04
CA VAL A 85 14.01 -11.62 11.88
C VAL A 85 13.08 -12.72 12.38
N TYR A 86 11.91 -12.82 11.76
CA TYR A 86 10.88 -13.78 12.16
C TYR A 86 10.68 -14.84 11.09
N ARG A 87 10.63 -16.11 11.49
CA ARG A 87 10.20 -17.25 10.69
C ARG A 87 8.75 -17.56 11.00
N ILE A 88 7.97 -17.73 9.95
CA ILE A 88 6.54 -17.97 9.99
C ILE A 88 6.29 -19.37 9.42
N PRO A 89 5.75 -20.31 10.20
CA PRO A 89 5.34 -21.59 9.67
C PRO A 89 4.14 -21.39 8.73
N SER A 90 4.24 -21.90 7.49
CA SER A 90 3.12 -21.98 6.56
C SER A 90 3.11 -23.34 5.86
N THR A 91 1.94 -23.79 5.42
CA THR A 91 1.76 -25.11 4.80
C THR A 91 2.65 -25.25 3.55
N GLY A 92 3.72 -26.03 3.68
CA GLY A 92 4.64 -26.35 2.58
C GLY A 92 5.71 -25.28 2.28
N THR A 93 5.76 -24.16 3.00
CA THR A 93 6.81 -23.14 2.82
C THR A 93 6.96 -22.32 4.10
N SER A 94 8.19 -22.17 4.59
CA SER A 94 8.45 -21.21 5.68
C SER A 94 8.64 -19.80 5.13
N VAL A 95 8.06 -18.79 5.76
CA VAL A 95 8.24 -17.39 5.34
C VAL A 95 9.12 -16.66 6.34
N VAL A 96 10.14 -15.94 5.85
CA VAL A 96 11.07 -15.20 6.71
C VAL A 96 10.89 -13.70 6.49
N VAL A 97 10.56 -12.97 7.56
CA VAL A 97 10.22 -11.54 7.55
C VAL A 97 11.08 -10.78 8.56
N PRO A 98 11.90 -9.81 8.14
CA PRO A 98 12.69 -8.98 9.03
C PRO A 98 11.82 -7.91 9.73
N ALA A 99 12.15 -7.57 10.97
CA ALA A 99 11.34 -6.69 11.83
C ALA A 99 11.01 -5.32 11.22
N TRP A 100 11.94 -4.68 10.53
CA TRP A 100 11.67 -3.38 9.87
C TRP A 100 10.57 -3.46 8.80
N LEU A 101 10.45 -4.57 8.06
CA LEU A 101 9.36 -4.75 7.11
C LEU A 101 8.03 -4.87 7.83
N LEU A 102 8.02 -5.55 8.98
CA LEU A 102 6.84 -5.65 9.83
C LEU A 102 6.44 -4.30 10.42
N GLN A 103 7.41 -3.53 10.93
CA GLN A 103 7.17 -2.15 11.39
C GLN A 103 6.52 -1.32 10.28
N ARG A 104 7.06 -1.35 9.05
CA ARG A 104 6.47 -0.63 7.91
C ARG A 104 5.05 -1.09 7.59
N ALA A 105 4.83 -2.41 7.56
CA ALA A 105 3.54 -2.99 7.22
C ALA A 105 2.47 -2.76 8.29
N LEU A 106 2.84 -2.59 9.57
CA LEU A 106 1.94 -2.27 10.67
C LEU A 106 1.67 -0.76 10.82
N LEU A 107 2.67 0.09 10.54
CA LEU A 107 2.62 1.52 10.85
C LEU A 107 2.31 2.40 9.63
N SER A 108 2.03 1.78 8.47
CA SER A 108 1.91 2.44 7.17
C SER A 108 3.24 3.00 6.64
N ASP A 109 3.32 3.13 5.31
CA ASP A 109 4.48 3.68 4.60
C ASP A 109 4.53 5.23 4.64
N SER A 110 3.69 5.90 5.44
CA SER A 110 3.66 7.36 5.55
C SER A 110 4.89 7.94 6.25
N VAL A 111 5.65 8.80 5.57
CA VAL A 111 6.80 9.51 6.17
C VAL A 111 6.38 10.36 7.37
N ALA A 112 5.14 10.87 7.38
CA ALA A 112 4.62 11.70 8.45
C ALA A 112 4.56 10.98 9.82
N ILE A 113 4.39 9.65 9.80
CA ILE A 113 4.25 8.83 11.01
C ILE A 113 5.63 8.45 11.58
N VAL A 114 6.66 8.31 10.74
CA VAL A 114 7.96 7.76 11.17
C VAL A 114 8.60 8.51 12.31
N LYS A 115 8.49 9.85 12.32
CA LYS A 115 9.09 10.64 13.39
C LYS A 115 8.51 10.29 14.77
N TYR A 116 7.24 9.89 14.84
CA TYR A 116 6.56 9.53 16.08
C TYR A 116 6.89 8.12 16.56
N VAL A 117 7.13 7.18 15.65
CA VAL A 117 7.46 5.79 15.99
C VAL A 117 8.72 5.66 16.87
N TYR A 118 9.63 6.61 16.72
CA TYR A 118 10.91 6.64 17.44
C TYR A 118 10.96 7.74 18.52
N LEU A 119 9.81 8.09 19.10
CA LEU A 119 9.70 8.99 20.25
C LEU A 119 9.14 8.26 21.49
N PRO A 120 9.55 8.67 22.70
CA PRO A 120 8.81 8.29 23.89
C PRO A 120 7.38 8.87 23.79
N ASN A 121 6.36 8.06 24.07
CA ASN A 121 4.94 8.47 23.94
C ASN A 121 4.55 8.96 22.54
N GLY A 122 5.22 8.44 21.51
CA GLY A 122 5.00 8.92 20.15
C GLY A 122 3.60 8.65 19.62
N LEU A 123 2.88 7.67 20.18
CA LEU A 123 1.49 7.40 19.79
C LEU A 123 0.58 8.53 20.26
N GLU A 124 0.78 8.99 21.50
CA GLU A 124 0.08 10.12 22.14
C GLU A 124 0.41 11.44 21.48
N GLU A 125 1.67 11.64 21.07
CA GLU A 125 2.03 12.83 20.31
C GLU A 125 1.45 12.83 18.89
N LEU A 126 1.15 11.65 18.32
CA LEU A 126 0.63 11.53 16.96
C LEU A 126 -0.89 11.71 16.92
N CYS A 127 -1.62 11.09 17.85
CA CYS A 127 -3.07 11.11 17.86
C CYS A 127 -3.66 10.93 19.26
N SER A 128 -4.88 11.42 19.42
CA SER A 128 -5.66 11.33 20.65
C SER A 128 -6.88 10.41 20.45
N PRO A 129 -7.27 9.60 21.45
CA PRO A 129 -8.53 8.86 21.41
C PRO A 129 -9.72 9.81 21.55
N ILE A 130 -10.74 9.60 20.73
CA ILE A 130 -12.05 10.22 20.83
C ILE A 130 -13.04 9.11 21.13
N LEU A 131 -13.71 9.26 22.26
CA LEU A 131 -14.81 8.41 22.68
C LEU A 131 -16.10 9.17 22.51
N ASP A 132 -16.98 8.66 21.65
CA ASP A 132 -18.39 9.01 21.68
C ASP A 132 -19.22 7.77 22.06
N GLU A 133 -20.51 7.94 22.34
CA GLU A 133 -21.38 6.84 22.81
C GLU A 133 -21.48 5.68 21.81
N ARG A 134 -21.07 5.86 20.56
CA ARG A 134 -21.33 4.92 19.45
C ARG A 134 -20.05 4.42 18.80
N GLU A 135 -18.95 5.13 18.92
CA GLU A 135 -17.73 4.91 18.17
C GLU A 135 -16.49 5.26 18.99
N PHE A 136 -15.48 4.41 18.85
CA PHE A 136 -14.11 4.73 19.22
C PHE A 136 -13.32 5.08 17.96
N ARG A 137 -12.70 6.27 17.94
CA ARG A 137 -11.79 6.68 16.87
C ARG A 137 -10.59 7.45 17.42
N THR A 138 -9.55 7.56 16.61
CA THR A 138 -8.38 8.38 16.89
C THR A 138 -8.36 9.59 15.99
N GLU A 139 -7.98 10.74 16.54
CA GLU A 139 -7.78 11.97 15.78
C GLU A 139 -6.31 12.36 15.77
N MET A 140 -5.77 12.61 14.57
CA MET A 140 -4.34 12.89 14.37
C MET A 140 -4.07 14.39 14.52
N ASP A 141 -4.06 14.88 15.76
CA ASP A 141 -3.89 16.30 16.08
C ASP A 141 -2.61 16.88 15.50
N ALA A 142 -1.50 16.15 15.58
CA ALA A 142 -0.20 16.64 15.14
C ALA A 142 -0.01 16.66 13.62
N LEU A 143 -0.95 16.08 12.86
CA LEU A 143 -0.95 16.14 11.40
C LEU A 143 -1.93 17.19 10.85
N ARG A 144 -2.82 17.76 11.67
CA ARG A 144 -3.77 18.81 11.22
C ARG A 144 -3.10 20.06 10.63
N PRO A 145 -1.97 20.59 11.17
CA PRO A 145 -1.33 21.79 10.62
C PRO A 145 -0.66 21.58 9.25
N LEU A 146 -0.47 20.33 8.83
CA LEU A 146 0.14 19.98 7.55
C LEU A 146 -0.93 19.98 6.45
N TYR A 147 -1.56 21.13 6.23
CA TYR A 147 -2.57 21.35 5.19
C TYR A 147 -2.07 20.80 3.84
N GLY A 148 -2.75 19.75 3.35
CA GLY A 148 -2.49 19.16 2.03
C GLY A 148 -1.88 17.75 2.03
N ILE A 149 -1.40 17.22 3.16
CA ILE A 149 -0.98 15.82 3.22
C ILE A 149 -2.22 14.92 3.26
N ARG A 150 -2.51 14.25 2.14
CA ARG A 150 -3.53 13.19 2.12
C ARG A 150 -3.03 12.00 2.93
N VAL A 151 -3.55 11.86 4.14
CA VAL A 151 -3.35 10.66 4.95
C VAL A 151 -4.19 9.53 4.35
N SER A 152 -3.60 8.34 4.20
CA SER A 152 -4.33 7.16 3.74
C SER A 152 -5.44 6.83 4.74
N PRO A 153 -6.67 6.46 4.29
CA PRO A 153 -7.75 6.03 5.17
C PRO A 153 -7.39 4.85 6.10
N SER A 154 -6.36 4.09 5.73
CA SER A 154 -5.82 2.99 6.55
C SER A 154 -5.09 3.45 7.81
N VAL A 155 -4.57 4.68 7.83
CA VAL A 155 -3.78 5.18 8.97
C VAL A 155 -4.65 5.32 10.21
N PRO A 156 -5.81 6.02 10.19
CA PRO A 156 -6.72 6.04 11.33
C PRO A 156 -7.10 4.65 11.83
N GLN A 157 -7.34 3.69 10.93
CA GLN A 157 -7.67 2.31 11.33
C GLN A 157 -6.53 1.64 12.11
N ARG A 158 -5.28 1.84 11.67
CA ARG A 158 -4.09 1.33 12.38
C ARG A 158 -3.94 1.97 13.74
N LEU A 159 -4.13 3.29 13.83
CA LEU A 159 -4.01 4.04 15.08
C LEU A 159 -5.12 3.64 16.07
N ASN A 160 -6.35 3.45 15.59
CA ASN A 160 -7.44 2.91 16.42
C ASN A 160 -7.04 1.54 17.01
N TRP A 161 -6.51 0.63 16.20
CA TRP A 161 -6.06 -0.66 16.70
C TRP A 161 -4.93 -0.54 17.73
N PHE A 162 -3.90 0.27 17.45
CA PHE A 162 -2.80 0.51 18.38
C PHE A 162 -3.25 1.09 19.73
N TYR A 163 -4.24 1.97 19.73
CA TYR A 163 -4.77 2.55 20.96
C TYR A 163 -5.70 1.62 21.74
N ALA A 164 -6.55 0.88 21.03
CA ALA A 164 -7.62 0.10 21.66
C ALA A 164 -7.11 -1.20 22.29
N TYR A 165 -6.04 -1.81 21.75
CA TYR A 165 -5.62 -3.16 22.12
C TYR A 165 -4.30 -3.16 22.92
N PRO A 166 -4.26 -3.73 24.14
CA PRO A 166 -3.09 -3.65 25.02
C PRO A 166 -1.78 -4.17 24.42
N SER A 167 -1.80 -5.31 23.72
CA SER A 167 -0.60 -5.85 23.08
C SER A 167 -0.15 -5.00 21.90
N ALA A 168 -1.09 -4.44 21.12
CA ALA A 168 -0.76 -3.51 20.04
C ALA A 168 -0.11 -2.23 20.59
N TYR A 169 -0.68 -1.66 21.64
CA TYR A 169 -0.12 -0.49 22.32
C TYR A 169 1.31 -0.75 22.82
N ARG A 170 1.57 -1.93 23.40
CA ARG A 170 2.92 -2.37 23.77
C ARG A 170 3.84 -2.52 22.55
N THR A 171 3.35 -3.11 21.46
CA THR A 171 4.08 -3.23 20.20
C THR A 171 4.57 -1.88 19.70
N TRP A 172 3.72 -0.85 19.67
CA TRP A 172 4.12 0.50 19.27
C TRP A 172 5.29 1.01 20.11
N ASN A 173 5.12 1.01 21.44
CA ASN A 173 6.11 1.54 22.37
C ASN A 173 7.41 0.72 22.41
N SER A 174 7.33 -0.58 22.12
CA SER A 174 8.50 -1.44 22.05
C SER A 174 9.50 -1.01 20.97
N ILE A 175 9.04 -0.38 19.88
CA ILE A 175 9.91 0.02 18.77
C ILE A 175 10.91 1.07 19.20
N TYR A 176 10.45 2.13 19.87
CA TYR A 176 11.34 3.14 20.45
C TYR A 176 12.27 2.54 21.52
N ARG A 177 11.74 1.67 22.38
CA ARG A 177 12.53 0.97 23.41
C ARG A 177 13.66 0.13 22.79
N PHE A 178 13.38 -0.64 21.75
CA PHE A 178 14.38 -1.43 21.04
C PHE A 178 15.36 -0.54 20.30
N ALA A 179 14.91 0.51 19.63
CA ALA A 179 15.79 1.45 18.96
C ALA A 179 16.79 2.11 19.93
N CYS A 180 16.36 2.46 21.14
CA CYS A 180 17.22 2.97 22.21
C CYS A 180 18.27 1.97 22.71
N SER A 181 17.99 0.66 22.62
CA SER A 181 18.96 -0.41 22.93
C SER A 181 19.77 -0.86 21.72
N GLY A 182 19.71 -0.11 20.61
CA GLY A 182 20.43 -0.40 19.39
C GLY A 182 19.79 -1.46 18.50
N LYS A 183 18.57 -1.90 18.80
CA LYS A 183 17.90 -3.01 18.11
C LYS A 183 16.82 -2.57 17.13
N ILE A 184 16.79 -3.20 15.95
CA ILE A 184 15.66 -3.14 15.02
C ILE A 184 14.73 -4.31 15.35
N ALA A 185 13.78 -4.08 16.25
CA ALA A 185 12.86 -5.11 16.74
C ALA A 185 11.51 -4.50 17.14
N LEU A 186 10.54 -5.37 17.44
CA LEU A 186 9.26 -5.02 18.04
C LEU A 186 8.72 -6.21 18.84
N ASP A 187 7.97 -5.93 19.89
CA ASP A 187 7.17 -6.95 20.57
C ASP A 187 5.99 -7.28 19.65
N LEU A 188 5.78 -8.56 19.34
CA LEU A 188 4.68 -8.97 18.47
C LEU A 188 3.33 -8.88 19.21
N PRO A 189 2.28 -8.31 18.59
CA PRO A 189 0.97 -8.20 19.22
C PRO A 189 0.20 -9.52 19.13
N ALA A 190 -0.76 -9.71 20.03
CA ALA A 190 -1.69 -10.84 19.99
C ALA A 190 -2.72 -10.61 18.87
N ALA A 191 -2.40 -10.98 17.64
CA ALA A 191 -3.29 -10.85 16.49
C ALA A 191 -3.08 -11.93 15.42
N GLU A 192 -4.18 -12.29 14.75
CA GLU A 192 -4.16 -12.95 13.45
C GLU A 192 -4.03 -11.91 12.34
N VAL A 193 -3.29 -12.24 11.29
CA VAL A 193 -3.06 -11.36 10.15
C VAL A 193 -3.19 -12.15 8.85
N PHE A 194 -3.78 -11.50 7.84
CA PHE A 194 -3.72 -11.92 6.45
C PHE A 194 -2.80 -10.96 5.70
N MET A 195 -1.72 -11.48 5.12
CA MET A 195 -0.69 -10.68 4.49
C MET A 195 -0.25 -11.23 3.14
N SER A 196 0.30 -10.33 2.33
CA SER A 196 0.98 -10.65 1.07
C SER A 196 2.44 -10.29 1.21
N ALA A 197 3.32 -11.20 0.85
CA ALA A 197 4.75 -11.01 0.84
C ALA A 197 5.26 -11.08 -0.59
N HIS A 198 6.11 -10.15 -0.97
CA HIS A 198 6.95 -10.28 -2.17
C HIS A 198 8.37 -10.61 -1.74
N GLY A 199 9.03 -11.47 -2.49
CA GLY A 199 10.28 -12.09 -2.05
C GLY A 199 10.87 -12.99 -3.11
N HIS A 200 11.75 -13.88 -2.67
CA HIS A 200 12.28 -14.94 -3.50
C HIS A 200 12.38 -16.22 -2.67
N TYR A 201 12.35 -17.35 -3.38
CA TYR A 201 12.53 -18.66 -2.78
C TYR A 201 14.00 -19.01 -2.76
N VAL A 202 14.45 -19.57 -1.65
CA VAL A 202 15.68 -20.35 -1.55
C VAL A 202 15.27 -21.65 -0.90
N ASP A 203 15.32 -22.73 -1.68
CA ASP A 203 14.73 -24.03 -1.33
C ASP A 203 13.25 -23.86 -0.91
N ASP A 204 12.84 -24.44 0.22
CA ASP A 204 11.46 -24.38 0.75
C ASP A 204 11.20 -23.16 1.65
N VAL A 205 12.05 -22.12 1.56
CA VAL A 205 11.95 -20.91 2.39
C VAL A 205 11.76 -19.67 1.52
N PHE A 206 10.73 -18.89 1.83
CA PHE A 206 10.41 -17.63 1.17
C PHE A 206 10.96 -16.44 1.96
N TYR A 207 11.95 -15.74 1.40
CA TYR A 207 12.58 -14.57 2.01
C TYR A 207 11.87 -13.29 1.56
N ALA A 208 11.04 -12.72 2.44
CA ALA A 208 10.20 -11.58 2.12
C ALA A 208 11.01 -10.28 2.08
N ARG A 209 10.96 -9.54 0.97
CA ARG A 209 11.60 -8.22 0.77
C ARG A 209 10.64 -7.05 0.95
N SER A 210 9.35 -7.33 0.90
CA SER A 210 8.27 -6.40 1.23
C SER A 210 7.06 -7.20 1.67
N ILE A 211 6.37 -6.72 2.68
CA ILE A 211 5.10 -7.30 3.12
C ILE A 211 4.02 -6.24 3.19
N VAL A 212 2.78 -6.67 2.99
CA VAL A 212 1.58 -5.85 3.10
C VAL A 212 0.60 -6.63 3.96
N ILE A 213 0.15 -6.03 5.07
CA ILE A 213 -0.93 -6.58 5.89
C ILE A 213 -2.25 -6.06 5.33
N MET A 214 -3.09 -6.98 4.87
CA MET A 214 -4.39 -6.67 4.27
C MET A 214 -5.48 -6.62 5.33
N GLU A 215 -5.49 -7.62 6.21
CA GLU A 215 -6.44 -7.77 7.30
C GLU A 215 -5.69 -8.09 8.60
N LEU A 216 -6.19 -7.55 9.70
CA LEU A 216 -5.75 -7.84 11.05
C LEU A 216 -6.96 -8.10 11.95
N LYS A 217 -6.90 -9.17 12.74
CA LYS A 217 -7.89 -9.55 13.75
C LYS A 217 -7.21 -9.71 15.11
N PRO A 218 -7.46 -8.81 16.09
CA PRO A 218 -6.92 -8.95 17.42
C PRO A 218 -7.39 -10.25 18.11
N LEU A 219 -6.52 -10.84 18.91
CA LEU A 219 -6.77 -12.05 19.71
C LEU A 219 -6.93 -11.76 21.22
N GLU A 220 -7.00 -10.48 21.57
CA GLU A 220 -7.30 -10.00 22.91
C GLU A 220 -8.51 -9.06 22.88
N LEU A 221 -9.07 -8.77 24.04
CA LEU A 221 -10.13 -7.75 24.16
C LEU A 221 -9.50 -6.34 24.13
N PRO A 222 -10.20 -5.35 23.56
CA PRO A 222 -9.79 -3.97 23.70
C PRO A 222 -9.89 -3.54 25.18
N VAL A 223 -9.20 -2.46 25.54
CA VAL A 223 -9.36 -1.80 26.84
C VAL A 223 -10.80 -1.37 27.07
N GLU A 224 -11.18 -1.24 28.35
CA GLU A 224 -12.56 -0.99 28.78
C GLU A 224 -13.23 0.17 28.05
N TRP A 225 -12.53 1.30 27.96
CA TRP A 225 -13.03 2.52 27.34
C TRP A 225 -13.06 2.45 25.80
N ALA A 226 -12.47 1.41 25.18
CA ALA A 226 -12.45 1.20 23.74
C ALA A 226 -13.26 -0.05 23.33
N ARG A 227 -14.21 -0.52 24.16
CA ARG A 227 -15.00 -1.74 23.89
C ARG A 227 -15.77 -1.74 22.58
N VAL A 228 -16.15 -0.57 22.08
CA VAL A 228 -16.83 -0.39 20.78
C VAL A 228 -15.87 -0.46 19.57
N SER A 229 -14.59 -0.75 19.80
CA SER A 229 -13.60 -0.90 18.72
C SER A 229 -13.91 -2.05 17.78
N ALA A 230 -13.47 -1.90 16.54
CA ALA A 230 -13.61 -2.93 15.52
C ALA A 230 -12.83 -4.21 15.91
N THR A 231 -13.45 -5.38 15.76
CA THR A 231 -12.81 -6.68 15.98
C THR A 231 -11.97 -7.16 14.78
N ARG A 232 -12.02 -6.42 13.67
CA ARG A 232 -11.21 -6.63 12.46
C ARG A 232 -10.87 -5.29 11.81
N TYR A 233 -9.66 -5.20 11.28
CA TYR A 233 -9.13 -4.01 10.62
C TYR A 233 -8.67 -4.33 9.21
N PHE A 234 -8.95 -3.44 8.26
CA PHE A 234 -8.64 -3.62 6.84
C PHE A 234 -7.71 -2.50 6.36
N PHE A 235 -6.41 -2.75 6.45
CA PHE A 235 -5.41 -1.72 6.23
C PHE A 235 -5.15 -1.37 4.77
N GLU A 236 -5.62 -2.17 3.83
CA GLU A 236 -5.69 -1.75 2.44
C GLU A 236 -7.13 -1.84 1.94
N HIS A 237 -7.65 -0.73 1.41
CA HIS A 237 -8.89 -0.71 0.64
C HIS A 237 -8.73 -1.40 -0.75
N GLY A 238 -7.62 -2.12 -0.95
CA GLY A 238 -6.99 -2.35 -2.25
C GLY A 238 -6.61 -3.80 -2.53
N MET A 239 -7.25 -4.77 -1.89
CA MET A 239 -7.73 -5.93 -2.63
C MET A 239 -9.19 -5.72 -3.09
N ARG A 240 -9.53 -4.54 -3.64
CA ARG A 240 -9.90 -4.64 -5.06
C ARG A 240 -8.67 -5.23 -5.70
N GLN A 241 -8.66 -6.55 -5.81
CA GLN A 241 -7.62 -7.24 -6.54
C GLN A 241 -7.38 -6.34 -7.76
N HIS A 242 -6.14 -5.94 -7.99
CA HIS A 242 -5.67 -6.09 -9.34
C HIS A 242 -5.85 -7.58 -9.64
N HIS A 243 -7.10 -8.03 -9.87
CA HIS A 243 -7.42 -8.99 -10.88
C HIS A 243 -6.61 -8.43 -12.02
N ARG A 244 -5.43 -8.99 -12.30
CA ARG A 244 -4.54 -8.59 -13.40
C ARG A 244 -5.45 -8.11 -14.50
N ALA A 245 -5.56 -6.79 -14.69
CA ALA A 245 -6.79 -6.12 -15.16
C ALA A 245 -7.73 -7.16 -15.73
N ARG A 246 -8.61 -7.77 -14.89
CA ARG A 246 -9.43 -8.94 -15.31
C ARG A 246 -9.86 -8.56 -16.71
N LYS A 247 -9.70 -9.44 -17.69
CA LYS A 247 -10.09 -9.13 -19.07
C LYS A 247 -11.58 -8.82 -19.06
N THR A 248 -11.92 -7.58 -18.71
CA THR A 248 -13.24 -7.16 -18.29
C THR A 248 -13.79 -6.54 -19.53
N ARG A 249 -14.53 -7.38 -20.24
CA ARG A 249 -15.34 -6.96 -21.35
C ARG A 249 -16.71 -6.53 -20.83
N ASP A 250 -17.25 -5.43 -21.35
CA ASP A 250 -18.66 -5.11 -21.23
C ASP A 250 -19.35 -5.65 -22.48
N SER A 251 -20.11 -6.75 -22.32
CA SER A 251 -20.74 -7.45 -23.45
C SER A 251 -21.82 -6.62 -24.15
N ARG A 252 -22.29 -5.54 -23.52
CA ARG A 252 -23.26 -4.60 -24.12
C ARG A 252 -22.62 -3.72 -25.19
N LEU A 253 -21.29 -3.53 -25.14
CA LEU A 253 -20.58 -2.77 -26.16
C LEU A 253 -20.42 -3.60 -27.43
N LEU A 254 -20.88 -3.03 -28.54
CA LEU A 254 -20.69 -3.57 -29.89
C LEU A 254 -19.60 -2.77 -30.63
N PRO A 255 -18.81 -3.38 -31.51
CA PRO A 255 -17.91 -2.63 -32.39
C PRO A 255 -18.70 -1.92 -33.51
N THR A 256 -18.12 -0.88 -34.08
CA THR A 256 -18.52 -0.26 -35.35
C THR A 256 -17.63 -0.80 -36.48
N ASN A 257 -17.87 -0.37 -37.72
CA ASN A 257 -17.02 -0.70 -38.86
C ASN A 257 -15.56 -0.21 -38.67
N ASP A 258 -15.36 0.87 -37.91
CA ASP A 258 -14.05 1.44 -37.57
C ASP A 258 -13.48 0.89 -36.25
N GLY A 259 -14.02 -0.24 -35.78
CA GLY A 259 -13.61 -0.92 -34.56
C GLY A 259 -14.32 -0.40 -33.31
N TRP A 260 -13.57 -0.10 -32.24
CA TRP A 260 -14.16 0.24 -30.93
C TRP A 260 -14.23 1.74 -30.66
N LYS A 261 -13.69 2.58 -31.54
CA LYS A 261 -13.66 4.03 -31.34
C LYS A 261 -15.05 4.65 -31.48
N LEU A 262 -15.24 5.80 -30.84
CA LEU A 262 -16.46 6.59 -30.93
C LEU A 262 -16.51 7.34 -32.26
N THR A 263 -17.61 7.19 -32.99
CA THR A 263 -17.93 8.05 -34.15
C THR A 263 -18.18 9.49 -33.69
N ASP A 264 -18.15 10.45 -34.61
CA ASP A 264 -18.42 11.86 -34.27
C ASP A 264 -19.84 12.06 -33.71
N GLY A 265 -20.82 11.33 -34.25
CA GLY A 265 -22.20 11.36 -33.77
C GLY A 265 -22.38 10.70 -32.40
N GLU A 266 -21.64 9.62 -32.10
CA GLU A 266 -21.63 9.06 -30.74
C GLU A 266 -20.94 9.99 -29.75
N TRP A 267 -19.86 10.64 -30.19
CA TRP A 267 -19.09 11.55 -29.37
C TRP A 267 -19.87 12.80 -28.98
N SER A 268 -20.66 13.39 -29.89
CA SER A 268 -21.46 14.58 -29.58
C SER A 268 -22.44 14.36 -28.42
N VAL A 269 -23.04 13.17 -28.34
CA VAL A 269 -23.97 12.79 -27.25
C VAL A 269 -23.21 12.45 -25.97
N ILE A 270 -22.17 11.62 -26.05
CA ILE A 270 -21.40 11.18 -24.89
C ILE A 270 -20.65 12.33 -24.22
N LYS A 271 -20.20 13.31 -25.01
CA LYS A 271 -19.50 14.48 -24.48
C LYS A 271 -20.32 15.18 -23.40
N GLU A 272 -21.63 15.32 -23.57
CA GLU A 272 -22.52 15.96 -22.59
C GLU A 272 -22.60 15.16 -21.29
N ILE A 273 -22.74 13.84 -21.38
CA ILE A 273 -22.76 12.92 -20.21
C ILE A 273 -21.47 13.07 -19.39
N VAL A 274 -20.32 13.19 -20.06
CA VAL A 274 -19.01 13.21 -19.40
C VAL A 274 -18.61 14.62 -18.92
N SER A 275 -19.06 15.66 -19.62
CA SER A 275 -18.66 17.07 -19.39
C SER A 275 -19.50 17.79 -18.34
N SER A 276 -20.71 17.31 -18.05
CA SER A 276 -21.65 17.83 -17.03
C SER A 276 -21.06 18.12 -15.64
N ARG A 277 -19.90 17.54 -15.29
CA ARG A 277 -19.21 17.75 -14.00
C ARG A 277 -17.81 18.36 -14.14
N ARG A 278 -17.32 18.56 -15.36
CA ARG A 278 -15.93 18.96 -15.66
C ARG A 278 -15.80 20.47 -15.92
N GLU A 279 -16.81 21.08 -16.52
CA GLU A 279 -16.90 22.54 -16.68
C GLU A 279 -16.83 23.28 -15.33
N TYR A 280 -17.33 22.65 -14.27
CA TYR A 280 -17.19 23.16 -12.90
C TYR A 280 -15.72 23.31 -12.42
N LYS A 281 -14.76 22.57 -12.99
CA LYS A 281 -13.34 22.65 -12.61
C LYS A 281 -12.49 23.57 -13.49
N GLU A 282 -12.82 23.73 -14.77
CA GLU A 282 -12.14 24.70 -15.64
C GLU A 282 -12.44 26.13 -15.19
N ASN A 283 -13.65 26.40 -14.72
CA ASN A 283 -14.03 27.68 -14.12
C ASN A 283 -13.41 27.93 -12.72
N ASN A 284 -12.83 26.92 -12.08
CA ASN A 284 -12.29 26.98 -10.71
C ASN A 284 -10.77 26.70 -10.63
N GLY A 285 -10.02 27.00 -11.70
CA GLY A 285 -8.55 26.98 -11.67
C GLY A 285 -7.91 25.58 -11.71
N GLY A 286 -8.60 24.59 -12.30
CA GLY A 286 -8.03 23.26 -12.52
C GLY A 286 -6.83 23.26 -13.46
N ARG A 287 -5.85 22.38 -13.21
CA ARG A 287 -4.70 22.16 -14.11
C ARG A 287 -5.20 21.73 -15.51
N PRO A 288 -4.66 22.29 -16.60
CA PRO A 288 -5.05 21.92 -17.96
C PRO A 288 -4.84 20.43 -18.23
N LEU A 289 -5.72 19.86 -19.05
CA LEU A 289 -5.69 18.44 -19.37
C LEU A 289 -4.51 18.12 -20.28
N ARG A 290 -3.81 17.05 -19.94
CA ARG A 290 -2.70 16.53 -20.76
C ARG A 290 -3.19 15.79 -22.02
N TYR A 291 -4.44 15.30 -21.99
CA TYR A 291 -5.02 14.47 -23.05
C TYR A 291 -6.45 14.92 -23.32
N GLU A 292 -6.84 14.87 -24.59
CA GLU A 292 -8.20 15.15 -25.02
C GLU A 292 -9.18 14.14 -24.41
N LEU A 293 -10.36 14.63 -24.01
CA LEU A 293 -11.34 13.77 -23.34
C LEU A 293 -11.84 12.63 -24.23
N ARG A 294 -11.99 12.92 -25.53
CA ARG A 294 -12.39 11.93 -26.53
C ARG A 294 -11.40 10.78 -26.60
N ASP A 295 -10.11 11.06 -26.57
CA ASP A 295 -9.06 10.05 -26.64
C ASP A 295 -9.05 9.15 -25.41
N ILE A 296 -9.20 9.75 -24.22
CA ILE A 296 -9.35 8.99 -22.97
C ILE A 296 -10.56 8.05 -23.05
N LEU A 297 -11.70 8.52 -23.56
CA LEU A 297 -12.92 7.71 -23.68
C LEU A 297 -12.80 6.62 -24.76
N ASN A 298 -12.22 6.94 -25.91
CA ASN A 298 -11.89 5.94 -26.93
C ASN A 298 -11.04 4.83 -26.33
N GLY A 299 -10.02 5.16 -25.55
CA GLY A 299 -9.21 4.17 -24.85
C GLY A 299 -10.03 3.32 -23.87
N ILE A 300 -10.95 3.92 -23.10
CA ILE A 300 -11.85 3.17 -22.21
C ILE A 300 -12.75 2.22 -23.00
N VAL A 301 -13.38 2.67 -24.10
CA VAL A 301 -14.28 1.85 -24.92
C VAL A 301 -13.52 0.71 -25.60
N VAL A 302 -12.33 0.96 -26.14
CA VAL A 302 -11.45 -0.09 -26.70
C VAL A 302 -11.13 -1.14 -25.65
N LYS A 303 -10.71 -0.71 -24.45
CA LYS A 303 -10.43 -1.63 -23.33
C LYS A 303 -11.64 -2.48 -22.99
N MET A 304 -12.79 -1.83 -22.79
CA MET A 304 -14.01 -2.50 -22.33
C MET A 304 -14.68 -3.33 -23.41
N GLY A 305 -14.49 -3.00 -24.68
CA GLY A 305 -15.01 -3.77 -25.80
C GLY A 305 -14.21 -5.04 -26.09
N THR A 306 -12.88 -4.93 -26.08
CA THR A 306 -11.96 -6.05 -26.34
C THR A 306 -11.70 -6.92 -25.11
N GLY A 307 -11.87 -6.35 -23.91
CA GLY A 307 -11.47 -6.99 -22.67
C GLY A 307 -9.95 -7.04 -22.47
N MET A 308 -9.15 -6.26 -23.21
CA MET A 308 -7.70 -6.23 -23.01
C MET A 308 -7.30 -5.61 -21.67
N GLY A 309 -6.05 -5.84 -21.25
CA GLY A 309 -5.49 -5.19 -20.07
C GLY A 309 -5.23 -3.69 -20.31
N TRP A 310 -5.34 -2.85 -19.28
CA TRP A 310 -5.03 -1.41 -19.40
C TRP A 310 -3.60 -1.12 -19.89
N THR A 311 -2.65 -2.03 -19.64
CA THR A 311 -1.26 -1.92 -20.09
C THR A 311 -1.05 -2.33 -21.55
N GLU A 312 -2.01 -3.02 -22.14
CA GLU A 312 -2.01 -3.44 -23.55
C GLU A 312 -2.61 -2.37 -24.47
N LEU A 313 -3.10 -1.27 -23.88
CA LEU A 313 -3.62 -0.12 -24.59
C LEU A 313 -2.45 0.67 -25.20
N ASP A 314 -2.00 0.23 -26.37
CA ASP A 314 -0.84 0.77 -27.09
C ASP A 314 -1.16 2.07 -27.85
N ASP A 315 -1.98 2.94 -27.24
CA ASP A 315 -2.42 4.16 -27.90
C ASP A 315 -1.60 5.36 -27.40
N SER A 316 -0.78 5.91 -28.31
CA SER A 316 0.02 7.12 -28.09
C SER A 316 -0.81 8.36 -27.69
N SER A 317 -2.13 8.33 -27.93
CA SER A 317 -3.04 9.45 -27.69
C SER A 317 -3.46 9.66 -26.22
N CYS A 318 -3.39 8.63 -25.36
CA CYS A 318 -3.75 8.80 -23.94
C CYS A 318 -3.04 7.83 -22.99
N SER A 319 -2.74 8.29 -21.77
CA SER A 319 -2.15 7.43 -20.74
C SER A 319 -3.22 6.51 -20.12
N TYR A 320 -2.91 5.21 -19.97
CA TYR A 320 -3.78 4.24 -19.28
C TYR A 320 -4.23 4.71 -17.88
N ASN A 321 -3.39 5.46 -17.16
CA ASN A 321 -3.77 6.04 -15.86
C ASN A 321 -4.95 7.02 -15.97
N ALA A 322 -5.01 7.81 -17.04
CA ALA A 322 -6.10 8.75 -17.30
C ALA A 322 -7.39 7.98 -17.62
N CYS A 323 -7.31 6.94 -18.47
CA CYS A 323 -8.42 6.06 -18.80
C CYS A 323 -8.97 5.36 -17.55
N ASN A 324 -8.12 4.73 -16.76
CA ASN A 324 -8.52 4.01 -15.55
C ASN A 324 -9.14 4.94 -14.50
N SER A 325 -8.56 6.14 -14.32
CA SER A 325 -9.08 7.13 -13.37
C SER A 325 -10.45 7.66 -13.79
N LEU A 326 -10.62 8.00 -15.08
CA LEU A 326 -11.90 8.48 -15.60
C LEU A 326 -12.96 7.39 -15.54
N HIS A 327 -12.64 6.18 -16.00
CA HIS A 327 -13.55 5.02 -15.96
C HIS A 327 -13.98 4.69 -14.53
N SER A 328 -13.05 4.60 -13.58
CA SER A 328 -13.39 4.31 -12.17
C SER A 328 -14.35 5.33 -11.57
N ARG A 329 -14.17 6.61 -11.92
CA ARG A 329 -15.07 7.69 -11.51
C ARG A 329 -16.46 7.54 -12.13
N MET A 330 -16.53 7.31 -13.45
CA MET A 330 -17.80 7.12 -14.16
C MET A 330 -18.57 5.87 -13.70
N GLN A 331 -17.86 4.83 -13.28
CA GLN A 331 -18.48 3.67 -12.65
C GLN A 331 -19.06 4.01 -11.28
N SER A 332 -18.32 4.79 -10.47
CA SER A 332 -18.78 5.15 -9.13
C SER A 332 -19.97 6.09 -9.11
N ASP A 333 -20.16 6.89 -10.16
CA ASP A 333 -21.24 7.88 -10.26
C ASP A 333 -22.32 7.51 -11.30
N GLY A 334 -22.31 6.27 -11.81
CA GLY A 334 -23.37 5.74 -12.69
C GLY A 334 -23.24 6.07 -14.18
N ARG A 335 -22.52 7.15 -14.54
CA ARG A 335 -22.39 7.63 -15.92
C ARG A 335 -21.84 6.60 -16.91
N TRP A 336 -21.01 5.67 -16.45
CA TRP A 336 -20.52 4.61 -17.33
C TRP A 336 -21.66 3.74 -17.86
N ASN A 337 -22.68 3.46 -17.05
CA ASN A 337 -23.83 2.68 -17.51
C ASN A 337 -24.64 3.45 -18.56
N GLU A 338 -24.88 4.74 -18.36
CA GLU A 338 -25.57 5.59 -19.35
C GLU A 338 -24.85 5.60 -20.70
N ILE A 339 -23.52 5.72 -20.69
CA ILE A 339 -22.70 5.68 -21.92
C ILE A 339 -22.83 4.33 -22.62
N VAL A 340 -22.75 3.23 -21.87
CA VAL A 340 -22.83 1.88 -22.45
C VAL A 340 -24.22 1.60 -23.01
N GLU A 341 -25.29 2.03 -22.33
CA GLU A 341 -26.67 1.89 -22.82
C GLU A 341 -26.89 2.66 -24.12
N PHE A 342 -26.41 3.90 -24.18
CA PHE A 342 -26.45 4.69 -25.41
C PHE A 342 -25.69 4.01 -26.55
N LEU A 343 -24.46 3.54 -26.31
CA LEU A 343 -23.65 2.87 -27.32
C LEU A 343 -24.25 1.53 -27.78
N ALA A 344 -24.86 0.78 -26.87
CA ALA A 344 -25.54 -0.47 -27.20
C ALA A 344 -26.74 -0.21 -28.13
N ALA A 345 -27.53 0.82 -27.83
CA ALA A 345 -28.65 1.22 -28.67
C ALA A 345 -28.18 1.76 -30.04
N SER A 346 -27.25 2.71 -30.06
CA SER A 346 -26.81 3.38 -31.29
C SER A 346 -26.13 2.44 -32.28
N ARG A 347 -25.42 1.43 -31.78
CA ARG A 347 -24.71 0.43 -32.59
C ARG A 347 -25.57 -0.78 -32.92
N GLY A 348 -26.55 -1.11 -32.07
CA GLY A 348 -27.47 -2.23 -32.28
C GLY A 348 -28.53 -1.99 -33.35
N THR A 349 -28.87 -0.74 -33.68
CA THR A 349 -29.89 -0.41 -34.70
C THR A 349 -29.38 -0.46 -36.14
N LYS A 350 -28.10 -0.77 -36.37
CA LYS A 350 -27.44 -0.71 -37.69
C LYS A 350 -27.00 -2.08 -38.26
N GLN A 351 -27.57 -3.19 -37.79
CA GLN A 351 -27.36 -4.50 -38.43
C GLN A 351 -28.39 -4.78 -39.53
#